data_AF-A0A526XRV1-F1
#
_entry.id   AF-A0A526XRV1-F1
#
_cell.length_a   1.000
_cell.length_b   1.000
_cell.length_c   1.000
_cell.angle_alpha   90.00
_cell.angle_beta   90.00
_cell.angle_gamma   90.00
#
_symmetry.space_group_name_H-M   'P 1'
#
loop_
_entity.id
_entity.type
_entity.pdbx_description
1 polymer ?
#
loop_
_entity_poly.entity_id
_entity_poly.type
_entity_poly.pdbx_seq_one_letter_code
_entity_poly.pdbx_strand_id
1 'polypeptide(L)'
;DPLLAGDNRWRDLWLTRLANQPFLAPLWLKHQHRDAYWKRGSICEDYSAIQAAVLSIGGWHDGYRNTISHLVANIEAPVKGIVGPWIHKYPAQPGA
;
A
#
# COMPACT_ATOMS: atom_id res chain seq x y z
N ASP A 1 8.87 -4.72 17.34
CA ASP A 1 10.07 -3.96 17.68
C ASP A 1 10.22 -3.96 19.21
N PRO A 2 11.32 -4.49 19.76
CA PRO A 2 11.62 -4.40 21.19
C PRO A 2 11.61 -2.95 21.72
N LEU A 3 12.07 -1.97 20.94
CA LEU A 3 12.12 -0.55 21.35
C LEU A 3 10.73 0.07 21.50
N LEU A 4 9.73 -0.44 20.78
CA LEU A 4 8.35 0.06 20.82
C LEU A 4 7.45 -0.76 21.74
N ALA A 5 7.67 -2.07 21.82
CA ALA A 5 6.80 -2.99 22.54
C ALA A 5 7.38 -3.49 23.88
N GLY A 6 8.62 -3.13 24.22
CA GLY A 6 9.34 -3.59 25.42
C GLY A 6 9.96 -4.98 25.26
N ASP A 7 10.88 -5.31 26.17
CA ASP A 7 11.58 -6.58 26.17
C ASP A 7 10.60 -7.75 26.36
N ASN A 8 10.78 -8.81 25.55
CA ASN A 8 9.95 -10.02 25.42
C ASN A 8 8.53 -9.85 24.82
N ARG A 9 7.80 -8.76 25.08
CA ARG A 9 6.42 -8.58 24.56
C ARG A 9 6.35 -8.52 23.03
N TRP A 10 7.36 -7.94 22.39
CA TRP A 10 7.41 -7.88 20.92
C TRP A 10 7.41 -9.28 20.28
N ARG A 11 8.03 -10.26 20.95
CA ARG A 11 8.21 -11.62 20.46
C ARG A 11 6.89 -12.37 20.53
N ASP A 12 6.19 -12.26 21.65
CA ASP A 12 4.88 -12.92 21.83
C ASP A 12 3.83 -12.35 20.87
N LEU A 13 3.85 -11.03 20.65
CA LEU A 13 3.01 -10.38 19.63
C LEU A 13 3.33 -10.87 18.22
N TRP A 14 4.61 -11.03 17.90
CA TRP A 14 5.04 -11.55 16.60
C TRP A 14 4.59 -13.00 16.40
N LEU A 15 4.80 -13.88 17.39
CA LEU A 15 4.34 -15.27 17.34
C LEU A 15 2.82 -15.38 17.24
N THR A 16 2.08 -14.55 17.99
CA THR A 16 0.62 -14.51 17.91
C THR A 16 0.16 -14.13 16.51
N ARG A 17 0.76 -13.11 15.89
CA ARG A 17 0.45 -12.73 14.51
C ARG A 17 0.82 -13.82 13.51
N LEU A 18 1.95 -14.49 13.71
CA LEU A 18 2.40 -15.58 12.84
C LEU A 18 1.42 -16.77 12.89
N ALA A 19 0.99 -17.17 14.10
CA ALA A 19 0.03 -18.25 14.31
C ALA A 19 -1.37 -17.93 13.77
N ASN A 20 -1.75 -16.65 13.74
CA ASN A 20 -3.05 -16.17 13.26
C ASN A 20 -3.02 -15.61 11.83
N GLN A 21 -1.89 -15.69 11.12
CA GLN A 21 -1.80 -15.18 9.75
C GLN A 21 -2.58 -16.12 8.82
N PRO A 22 -3.67 -15.67 8.18
CA PRO A 22 -4.40 -16.51 7.25
C PRO A 22 -3.55 -16.82 6.02
N PHE A 23 -3.69 -18.05 5.49
CA PHE A 23 -3.14 -18.37 4.18
C PHE A 23 -4.00 -17.73 3.10
N LEU A 24 -3.60 -16.55 2.62
CA LEU A 24 -4.40 -15.72 1.73
C LEU A 24 -4.42 -16.19 0.28
N ALA A 25 -3.46 -17.01 -0.15
CA ALA A 25 -3.35 -17.40 -1.56
C ALA A 25 -4.62 -18.08 -2.13
N PRO A 26 -5.25 -19.08 -1.46
CA PRO A 26 -6.47 -19.68 -1.97
C PRO A 26 -7.66 -18.71 -1.99
N LEU A 27 -7.70 -17.75 -1.06
CA LEU A 27 -8.73 -16.71 -1.03
C LEU A 27 -8.56 -15.78 -2.24
N TRP A 28 -7.37 -15.25 -2.45
CA TRP A 28 -7.09 -14.37 -3.59
C TRP A 28 -7.26 -15.08 -4.92
N LEU A 29 -6.92 -16.37 -5.00
CA LEU A 29 -7.13 -17.16 -6.20
C LEU A 29 -8.60 -17.31 -6.59
N LYS A 30 -9.54 -17.20 -5.63
CA LYS A 30 -10.99 -17.19 -5.88
C LYS A 30 -11.51 -15.83 -6.35
N HIS A 31 -10.72 -14.76 -6.19
CA HIS A 31 -11.06 -13.39 -6.55
C HIS A 31 -10.14 -12.88 -7.67
N GLN A 32 -10.05 -13.60 -8.80
CA GLN A 32 -9.14 -13.26 -9.92
C GLN A 32 -9.45 -11.90 -10.57
N HIS A 33 -10.72 -11.48 -10.54
CA HIS A 33 -11.18 -10.25 -11.15
C HIS A 33 -11.53 -9.21 -10.09
N ARG A 34 -11.68 -7.96 -10.51
CA ARG A 34 -12.15 -6.89 -9.65
C ARG A 34 -13.61 -7.13 -9.24
N ASP A 35 -13.81 -7.54 -8.00
CA ASP A 35 -15.11 -7.81 -7.40
C ASP A 35 -15.27 -7.10 -6.04
N ALA A 36 -16.34 -7.43 -5.30
CA ALA A 36 -16.63 -6.85 -3.99
C ALA A 36 -15.48 -7.04 -2.98
N TYR A 37 -14.71 -8.12 -3.09
CA TYR A 37 -13.59 -8.39 -2.20
C TYR A 37 -12.47 -7.35 -2.36
N TRP A 38 -12.17 -6.92 -3.59
CA TRP A 38 -11.14 -5.91 -3.85
C TRP A 38 -11.65 -4.47 -3.72
N LYS A 39 -12.91 -4.22 -4.05
CA LYS A 39 -13.52 -2.88 -3.96
C LYS A 39 -13.44 -2.30 -2.55
N ARG A 40 -13.67 -3.12 -1.52
CA ARG A 40 -13.65 -2.68 -0.10
C ARG A 40 -12.36 -1.98 0.35
N GLY A 41 -11.23 -2.26 -0.29
CA GLY A 41 -9.92 -1.69 0.04
C GLY A 41 -9.39 -0.73 -1.02
N SER A 42 -10.21 -0.39 -2.02
CA SER A 42 -9.78 0.46 -3.13
C SER A 42 -10.28 1.88 -2.91
N ILE A 43 -9.36 2.84 -2.88
CA ILE A 43 -9.70 4.26 -2.77
C ILE A 43 -10.46 4.81 -3.99
N CYS A 44 -10.38 4.14 -5.14
CA CYS A 44 -11.06 4.58 -6.36
C CYS A 44 -12.58 4.40 -6.31
N GLU A 45 -13.13 3.79 -5.25
CA GLU A 45 -14.57 3.72 -5.07
C GLU A 45 -15.17 5.07 -4.69
N ASP A 46 -14.42 5.92 -3.98
CA ASP A 46 -14.84 7.27 -3.60
C ASP A 46 -13.62 8.15 -3.26
N TYR A 47 -13.12 8.88 -4.25
CA TYR A 47 -12.04 9.84 -4.04
C TYR A 47 -12.48 11.07 -3.23
N SER A 48 -13.78 11.40 -3.23
CA SER A 48 -14.32 12.56 -2.52
C SER A 48 -14.28 12.39 -1.00
N ALA A 49 -14.20 11.14 -0.51
CA ALA A 49 -13.98 10.86 0.90
C ALA A 49 -12.59 11.36 1.40
N ILE A 50 -11.64 11.62 0.51
CA ILE A 50 -10.30 12.11 0.86
C ILE A 50 -10.34 13.63 0.97
N GLN A 51 -10.37 14.11 2.22
CA GLN A 51 -10.41 15.54 2.56
C GLN A 51 -9.04 16.11 2.98
N ALA A 52 -8.11 15.23 3.36
CA ALA A 52 -6.76 15.63 3.75
C ALA A 52 -5.91 15.97 2.53
N ALA A 53 -4.96 16.91 2.69
CA ALA A 53 -3.97 17.17 1.65
C ALA A 53 -3.07 15.94 1.44
N VAL A 54 -2.84 15.56 0.18
CA VAL A 54 -2.11 14.35 -0.20
C VAL A 54 -0.83 14.70 -0.95
N LEU A 55 0.31 14.21 -0.44
CA LEU A 55 1.55 14.10 -1.21
C LEU A 55 1.80 12.63 -1.54
N SER A 56 1.68 12.27 -2.81
CA SER A 56 1.95 10.92 -3.29
C SER A 56 3.34 10.85 -3.93
N ILE A 57 4.11 9.82 -3.58
CA ILE A 57 5.49 9.64 -4.05
C ILE A 57 5.65 8.22 -4.57
N GLY A 58 6.31 8.05 -5.71
CA GLY A 58 6.61 6.73 -6.27
C GLY A 58 7.52 6.79 -7.49
N GLY A 59 7.72 5.64 -8.12
CA GLY A 59 8.74 5.44 -9.14
C GLY A 59 8.16 5.03 -10.50
N TRP A 60 8.82 5.47 -11.58
CA TRP A 60 8.52 5.01 -12.94
C TRP A 60 8.71 3.50 -13.14
N HIS A 61 9.67 2.92 -12.41
CA HIS A 61 9.99 1.48 -12.45
C HIS A 61 9.38 0.73 -11.26
N ASP A 62 8.42 1.33 -10.56
CA ASP A 62 7.64 0.67 -9.51
C ASP A 62 6.40 -0.03 -10.10
N GLY A 63 6.03 -1.18 -9.54
CA GLY A 63 4.84 -1.95 -9.99
C GLY A 63 3.51 -1.20 -9.82
N TYR A 64 3.46 -0.19 -8.95
CA TYR A 64 2.32 0.67 -8.65
C TYR A 64 2.34 2.00 -9.41
N ARG A 65 3.06 2.08 -10.54
CA ARG A 65 3.26 3.29 -11.37
C ARG A 65 2.01 4.12 -11.68
N ASN A 66 0.83 3.49 -11.78
CA ASN A 66 -0.42 4.19 -12.11
C ASN A 66 -1.02 4.95 -10.92
N THR A 67 -0.72 4.56 -9.68
CA THR A 67 -1.42 5.10 -8.51
C THR A 67 -1.33 6.63 -8.44
N ILE A 68 -0.17 7.21 -8.71
CA ILE A 68 0.06 8.65 -8.56
C ILE A 68 -0.78 9.46 -9.56
N SER A 69 -0.83 9.04 -10.82
CA SER A 69 -1.63 9.73 -11.83
C SER A 69 -3.12 9.64 -11.52
N HIS A 70 -3.59 8.48 -11.05
CA HIS A 70 -4.97 8.32 -10.58
C HIS A 70 -5.29 9.22 -9.38
N LEU A 71 -4.40 9.33 -8.40
CA LEU A 71 -4.61 10.18 -7.23
C LEU A 71 -4.69 11.66 -7.61
N VAL A 72 -3.69 12.15 -8.35
CA VAL A 72 -3.60 13.56 -8.76
C VAL A 72 -4.78 13.96 -9.67
N ALA A 73 -5.27 13.04 -10.49
CA ALA A 73 -6.37 13.33 -11.40
C ALA A 73 -7.76 13.31 -10.76
N ASN A 74 -7.95 12.59 -9.63
CA ASN A 74 -9.29 12.33 -9.10
C ASN A 74 -9.53 12.85 -7.67
N ILE A 75 -8.50 13.14 -6.88
CA ILE A 75 -8.70 13.75 -5.55
C ILE A 75 -9.00 15.25 -5.73
N GLU A 76 -10.07 15.72 -5.08
CA GLU A 76 -10.47 17.13 -5.08
C GLU A 76 -9.73 17.97 -4.02
N ALA A 77 -9.36 17.36 -2.89
CA ALA A 77 -8.50 17.99 -1.89
C ALA A 77 -7.10 18.30 -2.46
N PRO A 78 -6.31 19.20 -1.85
CA PRO A 78 -4.98 19.53 -2.34
C PRO A 78 -4.10 18.28 -2.52
N VAL A 79 -3.72 17.99 -3.75
CA VAL A 79 -2.96 16.78 -4.10
C VAL A 79 -1.74 17.14 -4.95
N LYS A 80 -0.60 16.51 -4.65
CA LYS A 80 0.62 16.56 -5.47
C LYS A 80 1.24 15.18 -5.61
N GLY A 81 1.84 14.94 -6.77
CA GLY A 81 2.57 13.71 -7.09
C GLY A 81 4.05 14.00 -7.35
N ILE A 82 4.95 13.16 -6.81
CA ILE A 82 6.37 13.13 -7.16
C ILE A 82 6.69 11.77 -7.76
N VAL A 83 7.15 11.77 -9.01
CA VAL A 83 7.54 10.55 -9.73
C VAL A 83 9.02 10.62 -10.08
N GLY A 84 9.82 9.73 -9.49
CA GLY A 84 11.24 9.60 -9.79
C GLY A 84 11.57 8.34 -10.58
N PRO A 85 12.82 8.17 -11.05
CA PRO A 85 13.26 6.99 -11.78
C PRO A 85 13.55 5.78 -10.87
N TRP A 86 12.70 5.53 -9.87
CA TRP A 86 12.93 4.51 -8.82
C TRP A 86 12.15 3.21 -9.07
N ILE A 87 12.64 2.13 -8.47
CA ILE A 87 11.94 0.83 -8.32
C ILE A 87 11.33 0.71 -6.91
N HIS A 88 10.64 -0.42 -6.63
CA HIS A 88 10.11 -0.74 -5.30
C HIS A 88 11.22 -1.18 -4.30
N LYS A 89 12.26 -0.35 -4.18
CA LYS A 89 13.41 -0.51 -3.27
C LYS A 89 13.92 0.87 -2.85
N TYR A 90 15.03 0.90 -2.12
CA TYR A 90 15.68 2.16 -1.76
C TYR A 90 16.06 2.96 -3.01
N PRO A 91 15.84 4.29 -3.03
CA PRO A 91 16.04 5.14 -4.21
C PRO A 91 17.44 5.07 -4.85
N ALA A 92 18.46 4.72 -4.06
CA ALA A 92 19.84 4.60 -4.52
C ALA A 92 20.21 3.22 -5.08
N GLN A 93 19.33 2.22 -4.96
CA GLN A 93 19.60 0.88 -5.46
C GLN A 93 19.22 0.81 -6.95
N PRO A 94 20.16 0.39 -7.83
CA PRO A 94 19.84 0.20 -9.24
C PRO A 94 18.76 -0.88 -9.39
N GLY A 95 17.83 -0.63 -10.31
CA GLY A 95 16.93 -1.67 -10.81
C GLY A 95 17.74 -2.73 -11.54
N ALA A 96 17.42 -4.01 -11.28
CA ALA A 96 17.90 -5.12 -12.10
C ALA A 96 17.11 -5.16 -13.41
#